data_AF-A0A8E2DNX2-F1
#
_entry.id   AF-A0A8E2DNX2-F1
#
_cell.length_a   1.000
_cell.length_b   1.000
_cell.length_c   1.000
_cell.angle_alpha   90.00
_cell.angle_beta   90.00
_cell.angle_gamma   90.00
#
_symmetry.space_group_name_H-M   'P 1'
#
loop_
_entity.id
_entity.type
_entity.pdbx_description
1 polymer ?
#
loop_
_entity_poly.entity_id
_entity_poly.type
_entity_poly.pdbx_seq_one_letter_code
_entity_poly.pdbx_strand_id
1 'polypeptide(L)'
;TKEQRANARRRRAELMHELATERANYDASITRLAQKFSKSRQWVAMQLYSNKVQSPHKKSVYNAILHVKALERKAAGIPSDGRQTLTNLSCETTADEWKEYSEEQQDQMMKQLEEARQQHDAVKMVPTKSAAMDVGNVGTRRLQPELQALHNRMGAEYLLLLLHGEPNDNWQTQVYASPKAAEACSQVLKKTPAEIAVRIDGCIIGGVQGVYKEAGEKRFNTLKKGVRGIMTTRFKDILVKKGFPKDQIPKNIMWSDYEGLQTKYGVKLEGWTEEGGVRNPGEFRGCAPLERLLAALDGPEPSLRWVELDKDEWDELKADAHKKLLEGGKTKRTKKLSAKKGGRAPVSSEFVESSSEEN
;
A
#
# COMPACT_ATOMS: atom_id res chain seq x y z
N THR A 1 42.72 32.14 15.52
CA THR A 1 44.11 32.07 15.02
C THR A 1 44.41 30.71 14.38
N LYS A 2 45.46 30.56 13.56
CA LYS A 2 45.85 29.26 12.96
C LYS A 2 46.08 28.18 14.03
N GLU A 3 46.62 28.58 15.16
CA GLU A 3 46.91 27.76 16.32
C GLU A 3 45.65 27.18 16.99
N GLN A 4 44.58 27.99 17.12
CA GLN A 4 43.28 27.51 17.61
C GLN A 4 42.66 26.45 16.69
N ARG A 5 42.83 26.58 15.37
CA ARG A 5 42.33 25.59 14.40
C ARG A 5 43.14 24.29 14.45
N ALA A 6 44.45 24.37 14.67
CA ALA A 6 45.29 23.19 14.87
C ALA A 6 44.92 22.44 16.16
N ASN A 7 44.74 23.17 17.27
CA ASN A 7 44.30 22.59 18.55
C ASN A 7 42.90 21.98 18.47
N ALA A 8 41.96 22.60 17.75
CA ALA A 8 40.63 22.02 17.54
C ALA A 8 40.66 20.73 16.72
N ARG A 9 41.52 20.65 15.69
CA ARG A 9 41.72 19.42 14.91
C ARG A 9 42.33 18.30 15.75
N ARG A 10 43.31 18.63 16.59
CA ARG A 10 43.95 17.68 17.51
C ARG A 10 42.93 17.12 18.52
N ARG A 11 42.17 17.98 19.20
CA ARG A 11 41.12 17.56 20.14
C ARG A 11 40.04 16.70 19.48
N ARG A 12 39.66 17.02 18.24
CA ARG A 12 38.70 16.20 17.48
C ARG A 12 39.28 14.83 17.13
N ALA A 13 40.56 14.76 16.75
CA ALA A 13 41.22 13.49 16.48
C ALA A 13 41.34 12.63 17.76
N GLU A 14 41.69 13.26 18.89
CA GLU A 14 41.73 12.63 20.22
C GLU A 14 40.34 12.08 20.60
N LEU A 15 39.28 12.88 20.49
CA LEU A 15 37.91 12.43 20.76
C LEU A 15 37.47 11.26 19.86
N MET A 16 37.77 11.32 18.56
CA MET A 16 37.41 10.23 17.63
C MET A 16 38.18 8.95 17.95
N HIS A 17 39.44 9.08 18.39
CA HIS A 17 40.24 7.96 18.85
C HIS A 17 39.65 7.35 20.14
N GLU A 18 39.30 8.17 21.13
CA GLU A 18 38.65 7.71 22.37
C GLU A 18 37.32 7.01 22.07
N LEU A 19 36.48 7.58 21.20
CA LEU A 19 35.22 6.94 20.80
C LEU A 19 35.43 5.61 20.08
N ALA A 20 36.48 5.48 19.26
CA ALA A 20 36.83 4.21 18.62
C ALA A 20 37.29 3.17 19.64
N THR A 21 38.10 3.58 20.62
CA THR A 21 38.56 2.73 21.73
C THR A 21 37.38 2.26 22.58
N GLU A 22 36.46 3.15 22.94
CA GLU A 22 35.25 2.78 23.70
C GLU A 22 34.35 1.81 22.92
N ARG A 23 34.19 2.00 21.61
CA ARG A 23 33.46 1.04 20.76
C ARG A 23 34.15 -0.32 20.73
N ALA A 24 35.47 -0.36 20.64
CA ALA A 24 36.23 -1.62 20.70
C ALA A 24 36.09 -2.31 22.07
N ASN A 25 36.12 -1.55 23.16
CA ASN A 25 35.89 -2.04 24.52
C ASN A 25 34.47 -2.61 24.68
N TYR A 26 33.49 -1.97 24.05
CA TYR A 26 32.10 -2.43 24.04
C TYR A 26 31.94 -3.74 23.27
N ASP A 27 32.53 -3.86 22.08
CA ASP A 27 32.52 -5.10 21.29
C ASP A 27 33.27 -6.24 22.00
N ALA A 28 34.39 -5.92 22.66
CA ALA A 28 35.10 -6.86 23.51
C ALA A 28 34.23 -7.32 24.69
N SER A 29 33.47 -6.41 25.30
CA SER A 29 32.53 -6.72 26.38
C SER A 29 31.38 -7.63 25.91
N ILE A 30 30.81 -7.36 24.73
CA ILE A 30 29.80 -8.24 24.10
C ILE A 30 30.39 -9.63 23.87
N THR A 31 31.60 -9.71 23.33
CA THR A 31 32.25 -10.99 23.02
C THR A 31 32.56 -11.78 24.29
N ARG A 32 33.08 -11.12 25.31
CA ARG A 32 33.34 -11.71 26.64
C ARG A 32 32.05 -12.24 27.28
N LEU A 33 30.96 -11.47 27.24
CA LEU A 33 29.67 -11.88 27.79
C LEU A 33 29.05 -13.03 26.99
N ALA A 34 29.15 -12.99 25.65
CA ALA A 34 28.70 -14.07 24.78
C ALA A 34 29.41 -15.39 25.10
N GLN A 35 30.73 -15.36 25.28
CA GLN A 35 31.52 -16.52 25.68
C GLN A 35 31.18 -17.00 27.09
N LYS A 36 31.13 -16.09 28.07
CA LYS A 36 30.87 -16.43 29.49
C LYS A 36 29.52 -17.12 29.70
N PHE A 37 28.50 -16.74 28.93
CA PHE A 37 27.13 -17.25 29.09
C PHE A 37 26.68 -18.19 27.96
N SER A 38 27.59 -18.57 27.05
CA SER A 38 27.30 -19.40 25.89
C SER A 38 26.08 -18.91 25.09
N LYS A 39 26.01 -17.59 24.86
CA LYS A 39 24.95 -16.93 24.09
C LYS A 39 25.51 -16.32 22.82
N SER A 40 24.65 -16.11 21.82
CA SER A 40 25.07 -15.46 20.57
C SER A 40 25.43 -13.99 20.81
N ARG A 41 26.43 -13.48 20.07
CA ARG A 41 26.85 -12.05 20.14
C ARG A 41 25.68 -11.11 19.88
N GLN A 42 24.80 -11.45 18.93
CA GLN A 42 23.62 -10.66 18.60
C GLN A 42 22.63 -10.60 19.77
N TRP A 43 22.37 -11.71 20.46
CA TRP A 43 21.48 -11.72 21.62
C TRP A 43 22.04 -10.87 22.77
N VAL A 44 23.35 -10.99 23.05
CA VAL A 44 24.00 -10.20 24.10
C VAL A 44 24.01 -8.71 23.77
N ALA A 45 24.31 -8.34 22.52
CA ALA A 45 24.24 -6.96 22.06
C ALA A 45 22.82 -6.40 22.24
N MET A 46 21.79 -7.15 21.80
CA MET A 46 20.39 -6.77 21.95
C MET A 46 20.00 -6.56 23.42
N GLN A 47 20.43 -7.45 24.33
CA GLN A 47 20.14 -7.32 25.76
C GLN A 47 20.81 -6.08 26.38
N LEU A 48 22.04 -5.76 25.99
CA LEU A 48 22.75 -4.55 26.44
C LEU A 48 22.04 -3.24 26.04
N TYR A 49 21.32 -3.24 24.91
CA TYR A 49 20.51 -2.09 24.47
C TYR A 49 19.09 -2.07 25.03
N SER A 50 18.66 -3.15 25.68
CA SER A 50 17.33 -3.26 26.30
C SER A 50 17.40 -2.87 27.78
N ASN A 51 16.44 -2.08 28.25
CA ASN A 51 16.40 -1.64 29.66
C ASN A 51 16.07 -2.79 30.65
N LYS A 52 15.74 -3.99 30.17
CA LYS A 52 15.39 -5.15 30.99
C LYS A 52 15.93 -6.42 30.34
N VAL A 53 16.73 -7.19 31.07
CA VAL A 53 17.14 -8.52 30.64
C VAL A 53 15.90 -9.38 30.49
N GLN A 54 15.54 -9.74 29.26
CA GLN A 54 14.43 -10.64 29.01
C GLN A 54 14.85 -12.05 29.43
N SER A 55 14.32 -12.53 30.55
CA SER A 55 14.52 -13.91 30.95
C SER A 55 13.68 -14.82 30.05
N PRO A 56 14.25 -15.93 29.55
CA PRO A 56 13.43 -16.93 28.89
C PRO A 56 12.40 -17.45 29.89
N HIS A 57 11.14 -17.57 29.45
CA HIS A 57 10.09 -18.16 30.28
C HIS A 57 10.49 -19.58 30.69
N LYS A 58 10.51 -19.85 32.00
CA LYS A 58 10.86 -21.16 32.55
C LYS A 58 9.93 -22.23 31.97
N LYS A 59 10.52 -23.35 31.54
CA LYS A 59 9.76 -24.56 31.20
C LYS A 59 9.13 -25.07 32.50
N SER A 60 7.83 -25.31 32.48
CA SER A 60 7.05 -25.78 33.62
C SER A 60 6.09 -26.85 33.11
N VAL A 61 5.90 -27.91 33.90
CA VAL A 61 4.95 -28.98 33.62
C VAL A 61 3.55 -28.41 33.37
N TYR A 62 3.17 -27.39 34.14
CA TYR A 62 1.92 -26.66 33.94
C TYR A 62 1.79 -26.02 32.54
N ASN A 63 2.88 -25.42 32.03
CA ASN A 63 2.89 -24.84 30.68
C ASN A 63 2.83 -25.92 29.58
N ALA A 64 3.38 -27.11 29.86
CA ALA A 64 3.28 -28.25 28.96
C ALA A 64 1.85 -28.79 28.88
N ILE A 65 1.17 -28.91 30.03
CA ILE A 65 -0.24 -29.33 30.11
C ILE A 65 -1.14 -28.33 29.38
N LEU A 66 -0.96 -27.03 29.59
CA LEU A 66 -1.71 -25.99 28.87
C LEU A 66 -1.51 -26.07 27.35
N HIS A 67 -0.30 -26.41 26.89
CA HIS A 67 -0.01 -26.59 25.47
C HIS A 67 -0.73 -27.82 24.89
N VAL A 68 -0.73 -28.94 25.59
CA VAL A 68 -1.42 -30.17 25.18
C VAL A 68 -2.93 -29.93 25.10
N LYS A 69 -3.54 -29.33 26.14
CA LYS A 69 -4.97 -28.97 26.14
C LYS A 69 -5.32 -27.99 25.00
N ALA A 70 -4.43 -27.06 24.67
CA ALA A 70 -4.63 -26.15 23.54
C ALA A 70 -4.62 -26.90 22.18
N LEU A 71 -3.76 -27.91 22.03
CA LEU A 71 -3.74 -28.78 20.84
C LEU A 71 -5.00 -29.64 20.75
N GLU A 72 -5.46 -30.21 21.87
CA GLU A 72 -6.69 -30.99 21.94
C GLU A 72 -7.92 -30.17 21.51
N ARG A 73 -8.05 -28.93 21.99
CA ARG A 73 -9.13 -28.03 21.54
C ARG A 73 -9.08 -27.72 20.06
N LYS A 74 -7.86 -27.51 19.54
CA LYS A 74 -7.65 -27.27 18.11
C LYS A 74 -8.04 -28.50 17.27
N ALA A 75 -7.70 -29.71 17.75
CA ALA A 75 -8.09 -30.96 17.12
C ALA A 75 -9.61 -31.21 17.19
N ALA A 76 -10.25 -30.80 18.28
CA ALA A 76 -11.71 -30.83 18.46
C ALA A 76 -12.46 -29.74 17.66
N GLY A 77 -11.75 -28.87 16.92
CA GLY A 77 -12.35 -27.81 16.11
C GLY A 77 -12.93 -26.65 16.92
N ILE A 78 -12.60 -26.53 18.21
CA ILE A 78 -13.06 -25.44 19.07
C ILE A 78 -12.26 -24.17 18.67
N PRO A 79 -12.93 -23.08 18.27
CA PRO A 79 -12.24 -21.85 17.88
C PRO A 79 -11.52 -21.22 19.07
N SER A 80 -10.33 -20.66 18.82
CA SER A 80 -9.58 -19.91 19.83
C SER A 80 -10.22 -18.54 20.05
N ASP A 81 -10.57 -18.21 21.30
CA ASP A 81 -11.02 -16.89 21.76
C ASP A 81 -9.94 -15.78 21.67
N GLY A 82 -8.94 -15.95 20.82
CA GLY A 82 -7.82 -15.02 20.64
C GLY A 82 -7.07 -14.73 21.95
N ARG A 83 -7.18 -13.49 22.44
CA ARG A 83 -6.41 -13.01 23.60
C ARG A 83 -6.83 -13.68 24.92
N GLN A 84 -8.03 -14.24 25.00
CA GLN A 84 -8.55 -14.87 26.23
C GLN A 84 -8.30 -16.38 26.32
N THR A 85 -7.84 -17.02 25.24
CA THR A 85 -7.70 -18.48 25.19
C THR A 85 -6.83 -19.04 26.31
N LEU A 86 -5.72 -18.38 26.62
CA LEU A 86 -4.81 -18.80 27.70
C LEU A 86 -5.44 -18.61 29.09
N THR A 87 -6.15 -17.50 29.29
CA THR A 87 -6.86 -17.24 30.56
C THR A 87 -7.96 -18.27 30.78
N ASN A 88 -8.76 -18.57 29.75
CA ASN A 88 -9.84 -19.56 29.80
C ASN A 88 -9.27 -20.97 30.07
N LEU A 89 -8.21 -21.37 29.35
CA LEU A 89 -7.50 -22.63 29.59
C LEU A 89 -6.92 -22.72 31.02
N SER A 90 -6.39 -21.61 31.55
CA SER A 90 -5.84 -21.57 32.91
C SER A 90 -6.92 -21.63 33.99
N CYS A 91 -8.11 -21.09 33.73
CA CYS A 91 -9.25 -21.17 34.63
C CYS A 91 -9.92 -22.55 34.61
N GLU A 92 -9.90 -23.23 33.47
CA GLU A 92 -10.43 -24.59 33.31
C GLU A 92 -9.47 -25.68 33.78
N THR A 93 -8.18 -25.35 33.94
CA THR A 93 -7.18 -26.27 34.49
C THR A 93 -7.04 -25.99 35.97
N THR A 94 -7.58 -26.87 36.81
CA THR A 94 -7.47 -26.76 38.25
C THR A 94 -6.00 -26.74 38.67
N ALA A 95 -5.64 -25.91 39.66
CA ALA A 95 -4.25 -25.67 40.05
C ALA A 95 -3.47 -26.92 40.51
N ASP A 96 -4.15 -28.05 40.72
CA ASP A 96 -3.59 -29.32 41.17
C ASP A 96 -3.71 -30.48 40.15
N GLU A 97 -4.37 -30.29 39.00
CA GLU A 97 -4.51 -31.34 37.96
C GLU A 97 -3.14 -31.84 37.46
N TRP A 98 -2.13 -30.97 37.49
CA TRP A 98 -0.78 -31.36 37.09
C TRP A 98 -0.13 -32.40 38.01
N LYS A 99 -0.60 -32.53 39.27
CA LYS A 99 -0.12 -33.52 40.23
C LYS A 99 -0.73 -34.91 40.02
N GLU A 100 -1.81 -35.00 39.25
CA GLU A 100 -2.51 -36.26 38.96
C GLU A 100 -1.86 -37.04 37.80
N TYR A 101 -1.06 -36.38 36.98
CA TYR A 101 -0.31 -37.02 35.90
C TYR A 101 0.92 -37.75 36.43
N SER A 102 1.18 -38.95 35.91
CA SER A 102 2.40 -39.70 36.25
C SER A 102 3.66 -38.99 35.72
N GLU A 103 4.82 -39.25 36.34
CA GLU A 103 6.09 -38.66 35.92
C GLU A 103 6.39 -38.92 34.43
N GLU A 104 6.07 -40.12 33.93
CA GLU A 104 6.23 -40.48 32.52
C GLU A 104 5.35 -39.63 31.59
N GLN A 105 4.12 -39.29 32.01
CA GLN A 105 3.21 -38.44 31.24
C GLN A 105 3.69 -36.99 31.25
N GLN A 106 4.16 -36.49 32.40
CA GLN A 106 4.73 -35.15 32.52
C GLN A 106 5.94 -34.97 31.61
N ASP A 107 6.83 -35.97 31.55
CA ASP A 107 8.01 -35.96 30.68
C ASP A 107 7.65 -35.98 29.19
N GLN A 108 6.63 -36.76 28.81
CA GLN A 108 6.14 -36.77 27.42
C GLN A 108 5.58 -35.41 27.01
N MET A 109 4.76 -34.78 27.86
CA MET A 109 4.20 -33.45 27.59
C MET A 109 5.29 -32.38 27.50
N MET A 110 6.30 -32.46 28.36
CA MET A 110 7.47 -31.57 28.32
C MET A 110 8.27 -31.72 27.03
N LYS A 111 8.48 -32.94 26.53
CA LYS A 111 9.12 -33.19 25.23
C LYS A 111 8.30 -32.61 24.07
N GLN A 112 6.98 -32.80 24.06
CA GLN A 112 6.11 -32.23 23.03
C GLN A 112 6.15 -30.69 23.02
N LEU A 113 6.20 -30.06 24.20
CA LEU A 113 6.38 -28.61 24.33
C LEU A 113 7.73 -28.16 23.76
N GLU A 114 8.79 -28.92 24.02
CA GLU A 114 10.13 -28.61 23.50
C GLU A 114 10.21 -28.74 21.98
N GLU A 115 9.65 -29.80 21.40
CA GLU A 115 9.60 -30.00 19.95
C GLU A 115 8.78 -28.88 19.28
N ALA A 116 7.62 -28.53 19.84
CA ALA A 116 6.81 -27.42 19.33
C ALA A 116 7.54 -26.07 19.40
N ARG A 117 8.29 -25.82 20.48
CA ARG A 117 9.13 -24.62 20.60
C ARG A 117 10.27 -24.62 19.59
N GLN A 118 10.95 -25.74 19.37
CA GLN A 118 12.02 -25.85 18.38
C GLN A 118 11.50 -25.62 16.95
N GLN A 119 10.33 -26.17 16.62
CA GLN A 119 9.66 -25.94 15.34
C GLN A 119 9.26 -24.47 15.18
N HIS A 120 8.77 -23.83 16.25
CA HIS A 120 8.40 -22.41 16.22
C HIS A 120 9.62 -21.48 16.20
N ASP A 121 10.71 -21.80 16.90
CA ASP A 121 11.95 -21.01 16.92
C ASP A 121 12.69 -21.06 15.57
N ALA A 122 12.54 -22.16 14.82
CA ALA A 122 13.03 -22.25 13.45
C ALA A 122 12.32 -21.24 12.51
N VAL A 123 11.08 -20.87 12.83
CA VAL A 123 10.34 -19.80 12.16
C VAL A 123 10.52 -18.52 12.96
N LYS A 124 11.59 -17.78 12.68
CA LYS A 124 11.92 -16.52 13.37
C LYS A 124 10.85 -15.44 13.09
N MET A 125 9.70 -15.53 13.73
CA MET A 125 8.71 -14.47 13.76
C MET A 125 9.07 -13.51 14.89
N VAL A 126 9.83 -12.47 14.57
CA VAL A 126 9.88 -11.30 15.44
C VAL A 126 8.44 -10.78 15.55
N PRO A 127 7.89 -10.59 16.76
CA PRO A 127 6.53 -10.06 16.91
C PRO A 127 6.44 -8.74 16.15
N THR A 128 5.58 -8.67 15.13
CA THR A 128 5.57 -7.58 14.15
C THR A 128 5.37 -6.20 14.80
N LYS A 129 4.71 -6.16 15.96
CA LYS A 129 4.55 -4.95 16.78
C LYS A 129 5.84 -4.46 17.44
N SER A 130 6.72 -5.37 17.87
CA SER A 130 8.02 -4.99 18.45
C SER A 130 8.93 -4.41 17.40
N ALA A 131 9.00 -5.05 16.22
CA ALA A 131 9.78 -4.55 15.09
C ALA A 131 9.30 -3.15 14.67
N ALA A 132 8.00 -2.95 14.53
CA ALA A 132 7.42 -1.64 14.21
C ALA A 132 7.77 -0.57 15.26
N MET A 133 7.69 -0.91 16.55
CA MET A 133 8.01 0.00 17.65
C MET A 133 9.50 0.34 17.67
N ASP A 134 10.37 -0.63 17.42
CA ASP A 134 11.82 -0.43 17.37
C ASP A 134 12.23 0.43 16.18
N VAL A 135 11.69 0.16 14.98
CA VAL A 135 11.94 0.99 13.79
C VAL A 135 11.46 2.42 14.02
N GLY A 136 10.26 2.60 14.58
CA GLY A 136 9.74 3.93 14.92
C GLY A 136 10.56 4.65 15.98
N ASN A 137 10.99 3.95 17.03
CA ASN A 137 11.80 4.54 18.09
C ASN A 137 13.19 4.93 17.58
N VAL A 138 13.85 4.07 16.81
CA VAL A 138 15.18 4.35 16.28
C VAL A 138 15.11 5.46 15.23
N GLY A 139 14.19 5.35 14.27
CA GLY A 139 14.02 6.32 13.20
C GLY A 139 13.62 7.70 13.70
N THR A 140 12.46 7.79 14.35
CA THR A 140 11.86 9.08 14.74
C THR A 140 12.51 9.68 15.99
N ARG A 141 12.89 8.88 17.00
CA ARG A 141 13.40 9.42 18.27
C ARG A 141 14.92 9.58 18.35
N ARG A 142 15.69 8.83 17.55
CA ARG A 142 17.16 8.89 17.60
C ARG A 142 17.76 9.48 16.33
N LEU A 143 17.49 8.88 15.17
CA LEU A 143 18.16 9.26 13.94
C LEU A 143 17.70 10.63 13.42
N GLN A 144 16.39 10.89 13.38
CA GLN A 144 15.88 12.16 12.87
C GLN A 144 16.39 13.38 13.67
N PRO A 145 16.33 13.43 15.01
CA PRO A 145 16.81 14.59 15.76
C PRO A 145 18.32 14.80 15.63
N GLU A 146 19.12 13.73 15.58
CA GLU A 146 20.56 13.82 15.41
C GLU A 146 20.94 14.38 14.03
N LEU A 147 20.29 13.89 12.97
CA LEU A 147 20.48 14.42 11.61
C LEU A 147 20.02 15.87 11.49
N GLN A 148 18.90 16.23 12.11
CA GLN A 148 18.41 17.60 12.14
C GLN A 148 19.35 18.52 12.93
N ALA A 149 19.89 18.06 14.07
CA ALA A 149 20.88 18.80 14.84
C ALA A 149 22.20 18.95 14.07
N LEU A 150 22.60 17.94 13.28
CA LEU A 150 23.75 18.01 12.38
C LEU A 150 23.54 19.05 11.27
N HIS A 151 22.34 19.06 10.66
CA HIS A 151 21.93 20.05 9.68
C HIS A 151 22.00 21.47 10.27
N ASN A 152 21.39 21.69 11.43
CA ASN A 152 21.35 23.01 12.06
C ASN A 152 22.74 23.52 12.48
N ARG A 153 23.63 22.63 12.96
CA ARG A 153 24.96 23.03 13.44
C ARG A 153 25.99 23.20 12.34
N MET A 154 25.93 22.37 11.30
CA MET A 154 26.98 22.29 10.28
C MET A 154 26.51 22.60 8.86
N GLY A 155 25.21 22.84 8.65
CA GLY A 155 24.63 23.00 7.32
C GLY A 155 24.64 21.73 6.48
N ALA A 156 24.76 20.56 7.10
CA ALA A 156 24.76 19.28 6.39
C ALA A 156 23.34 18.96 5.88
N GLU A 157 23.20 18.69 4.58
CA GLU A 157 21.93 18.23 4.00
C GLU A 157 21.80 16.71 4.15
N TYR A 158 20.59 16.20 4.38
CA TYR A 158 20.37 14.76 4.62
C TYR A 158 19.10 14.24 3.96
N LEU A 159 19.12 12.95 3.65
CA LEU A 159 17.99 12.15 3.22
C LEU A 159 18.07 10.80 3.95
N LEU A 160 17.07 10.49 4.78
CA LEU A 160 16.93 9.25 5.52
C LEU A 160 15.67 8.53 5.06
N LEU A 161 15.84 7.31 4.56
CA LEU A 161 14.76 6.42 4.13
C LEU A 161 14.82 5.15 4.99
N LEU A 162 13.72 4.83 5.67
CA LEU A 162 13.54 3.57 6.38
C LEU A 162 12.49 2.76 5.61
N LEU A 163 12.91 1.64 5.04
CA LEU A 163 12.17 0.84 4.06
C LEU A 163 12.02 -0.60 4.55
N HIS A 164 10.97 -1.28 4.12
CA HIS A 164 10.68 -2.65 4.51
C HIS A 164 11.78 -3.60 4.03
N GLY A 165 12.08 -4.60 4.86
CA GLY A 165 12.93 -5.73 4.46
C GLY A 165 12.11 -6.84 3.81
N GLU A 166 10.86 -7.01 4.26
CA GLU A 166 9.98 -8.09 3.83
C GLU A 166 8.55 -7.57 3.52
N PRO A 167 7.81 -8.22 2.60
CA PRO A 167 6.43 -7.83 2.27
C PRO A 167 5.47 -7.87 3.46
N ASN A 168 5.78 -8.66 4.49
CA ASN A 168 4.93 -8.88 5.66
C ASN A 168 5.28 -7.94 6.83
N ASP A 169 6.20 -6.99 6.63
CA ASP A 169 6.50 -5.99 7.63
C ASP A 169 5.26 -5.10 7.87
N ASN A 170 4.82 -5.01 9.13
CA ASN A 170 3.62 -4.25 9.54
C ASN A 170 3.97 -2.87 10.12
N TRP A 171 4.95 -2.21 9.53
CA TRP A 171 5.28 -0.83 9.86
C TRP A 171 5.15 0.03 8.62
N GLN A 172 5.36 1.35 8.74
CA GLN A 172 5.24 2.25 7.61
C GLN A 172 6.61 2.81 7.26
N THR A 173 6.95 2.84 5.98
CA THR A 173 8.18 3.48 5.50
C THR A 173 8.29 4.90 6.04
N GLN A 174 9.43 5.24 6.63
CA GLN A 174 9.66 6.58 7.18
C GLN A 174 10.63 7.34 6.28
N VAL A 175 10.31 8.60 6.01
CA VAL A 175 11.06 9.46 5.09
C VAL A 175 11.32 10.78 5.77
N TYR A 176 12.60 11.11 5.92
CA TYR A 176 13.05 12.39 6.46
C TYR A 176 14.08 13.00 5.54
N ALA A 177 13.90 14.26 5.17
CA ALA A 177 14.84 14.97 4.31
C ALA A 177 14.99 16.41 4.80
N SER A 178 16.19 16.96 4.65
CA SER A 178 16.38 18.40 4.79
C SER A 178 15.76 19.15 3.61
N PRO A 179 15.44 20.45 3.74
CA PRO A 179 14.74 21.20 2.70
C PRO A 179 15.44 21.16 1.35
N LYS A 180 16.76 21.36 1.30
CA LYS A 180 17.50 21.35 0.03
C LYS A 180 17.65 19.95 -0.55
N ALA A 181 17.75 18.92 0.29
CA ALA A 181 17.76 17.54 -0.18
C ALA A 181 16.41 17.16 -0.82
N ALA A 182 15.30 17.59 -0.23
CA ALA A 182 13.96 17.40 -0.79
C ALA A 182 13.76 18.16 -2.11
N GLU A 183 14.26 19.40 -2.18
CA GLU A 183 14.27 20.21 -3.39
C GLU A 183 15.12 19.57 -4.49
N ALA A 184 16.33 19.12 -4.16
CA ALA A 184 17.22 18.44 -5.08
C ALA A 184 16.59 17.15 -5.63
N CYS A 185 15.93 16.35 -4.79
CA CYS A 185 15.15 15.19 -5.26
C CYS A 185 14.09 15.61 -6.28
N SER A 186 13.33 16.66 -5.98
CA SER A 186 12.25 17.15 -6.85
C SER A 186 12.79 17.73 -8.17
N GLN A 187 13.92 18.44 -8.15
CA GLN A 187 14.47 19.10 -9.32
C GLN A 187 15.29 18.15 -10.21
N VAL A 188 16.14 17.32 -9.61
CA VAL A 188 17.06 16.41 -10.32
C VAL A 188 16.35 15.13 -10.70
N LEU A 189 15.66 14.48 -9.75
CA LEU A 189 15.03 13.18 -9.97
C LEU A 189 13.57 13.30 -10.43
N LYS A 190 13.00 14.51 -10.44
CA LYS A 190 11.58 14.77 -10.77
C LYS A 190 10.63 13.93 -9.90
N LYS A 191 11.06 13.68 -8.66
CA LYS A 191 10.34 12.85 -7.67
C LYS A 191 10.52 13.42 -6.28
N THR A 192 9.46 13.32 -5.47
CA THR A 192 9.56 13.67 -4.06
C THR A 192 10.32 12.58 -3.30
N PRO A 193 10.96 12.89 -2.15
CA PRO A 193 11.60 11.87 -1.31
C PRO A 193 10.68 10.69 -0.96
N ALA A 194 9.39 10.95 -0.75
CA ALA A 194 8.41 9.92 -0.48
C ALA A 194 8.16 9.00 -1.70
N GLU A 195 8.06 9.56 -2.91
CA GLU A 195 7.93 8.76 -4.13
C GLU A 195 9.18 7.92 -4.41
N ILE A 196 10.36 8.46 -4.09
CA ILE A 196 11.62 7.72 -4.17
C ILE A 196 11.61 6.55 -3.18
N ALA A 197 11.21 6.80 -1.94
CA ALA A 197 11.10 5.76 -0.90
C ALA A 197 10.19 4.62 -1.36
N VAL A 198 8.98 4.93 -1.82
CA VAL A 198 8.02 3.92 -2.30
C VAL A 198 8.57 3.10 -3.46
N ARG A 199 9.27 3.72 -4.42
CA ARG A 199 9.88 3.00 -5.54
C ARG A 199 11.00 2.06 -5.10
N ILE A 200 11.84 2.52 -4.18
CA ILE A 200 12.92 1.68 -3.64
C ILE A 200 12.32 0.54 -2.82
N ASP A 201 11.31 0.82 -2.00
CA ASP A 201 10.59 -0.18 -1.19
C ASP A 201 9.96 -1.25 -2.08
N GLY A 202 9.26 -0.86 -3.15
CA GLY A 202 8.71 -1.78 -4.13
C GLY A 202 9.79 -2.60 -4.87
N CYS A 203 10.99 -2.04 -5.04
CA CYS A 203 12.14 -2.77 -5.59
C CYS A 203 12.71 -3.80 -4.60
N ILE A 204 12.78 -3.45 -3.31
CA ILE A 204 13.27 -4.35 -2.26
C ILE A 204 12.31 -5.53 -2.08
N ILE A 205 11.01 -5.25 -1.96
CA ILE A 205 9.98 -6.26 -1.72
C ILE A 205 9.73 -7.14 -2.96
N GLY A 206 9.61 -6.52 -4.14
CA GLY A 206 9.13 -7.18 -5.36
C GLY A 206 10.19 -7.33 -6.47
N GLY A 207 11.44 -6.96 -6.21
CA GLY A 207 12.46 -6.83 -7.25
C GLY A 207 12.15 -5.70 -8.24
N VAL A 208 12.93 -5.62 -9.32
CA VAL A 208 12.73 -4.60 -10.38
C VAL A 208 11.31 -4.67 -11.00
N GLN A 209 10.69 -5.86 -10.98
CA GLN A 209 9.31 -6.07 -11.43
C GLN A 209 8.26 -5.36 -10.55
N GLY A 210 8.50 -5.19 -9.26
CA GLY A 210 7.64 -4.41 -8.36
C GLY A 210 7.58 -2.92 -8.75
N VAL A 211 8.72 -2.36 -9.16
CA VAL A 211 8.82 -0.97 -9.63
C VAL A 211 8.05 -0.75 -10.94
N TYR A 212 8.08 -1.73 -11.84
CA TYR A 212 7.35 -1.65 -13.12
C TYR A 212 5.84 -1.72 -12.97
N LYS A 213 5.31 -2.45 -11.97
CA LYS A 213 3.86 -2.52 -11.74
C LYS A 213 3.29 -1.17 -11.32
N GLU A 214 3.93 -0.49 -10.37
CA GLU A 214 3.46 0.81 -9.88
C GLU A 214 3.64 1.92 -10.92
N ALA A 215 4.77 1.91 -11.65
CA ALA A 215 5.00 2.82 -12.77
C ALA A 215 4.04 2.54 -13.94
N GLY A 216 3.74 1.26 -14.19
CA GLY A 216 2.85 0.78 -15.24
C GLY A 216 1.40 1.19 -15.02
N GLU A 217 0.88 1.10 -13.79
CA GLU A 217 -0.51 1.48 -13.49
C GLU A 217 -0.73 2.99 -13.61
N LYS A 218 0.20 3.81 -13.11
CA LYS A 218 0.16 5.27 -13.30
C LYS A 218 0.27 5.64 -14.78
N ARG A 219 1.20 5.01 -15.53
CA ARG A 219 1.35 5.21 -16.98
C ARG A 219 0.08 4.83 -17.74
N PHE A 220 -0.50 3.67 -17.42
CA PHE A 220 -1.72 3.17 -18.02
C PHE A 220 -2.91 4.11 -17.81
N ASN A 221 -3.11 4.59 -16.58
CA ASN A 221 -4.18 5.53 -16.28
C ASN A 221 -3.98 6.89 -16.97
N THR A 222 -2.74 7.37 -17.05
CA THR A 222 -2.39 8.58 -17.82
C THR A 222 -2.69 8.41 -19.30
N LEU A 223 -2.30 7.28 -19.91
CA LEU A 223 -2.59 6.97 -21.31
C LEU A 223 -4.10 6.88 -21.56
N LYS A 224 -4.85 6.20 -20.68
CA LYS A 224 -6.32 6.14 -20.75
C LYS A 224 -6.95 7.52 -20.73
N LYS A 225 -6.48 8.39 -19.82
CA LYS A 225 -6.97 9.77 -19.70
C LYS A 225 -6.62 10.59 -20.94
N GLY A 226 -5.40 10.46 -21.45
CA GLY A 226 -4.91 11.15 -22.66
C GLY A 226 -5.73 10.80 -23.89
N VAL A 227 -5.86 9.51 -24.20
CA VAL A 227 -6.64 9.01 -25.35
C VAL A 227 -8.10 9.49 -25.26
N ARG A 228 -8.76 9.31 -24.11
CA ARG A 228 -10.15 9.76 -23.92
C ARG A 228 -10.30 11.27 -24.05
N GLY A 229 -9.34 12.04 -23.53
CA GLY A 229 -9.31 13.49 -23.63
C GLY A 229 -9.29 13.95 -25.08
N ILE A 230 -8.29 13.49 -25.84
CA ILE A 230 -8.10 13.88 -27.25
C ILE A 230 -9.30 13.46 -28.09
N MET A 231 -9.79 12.23 -27.93
CA MET A 231 -10.98 11.76 -28.66
C MET A 231 -12.22 12.62 -28.38
N THR A 232 -12.45 12.95 -27.10
CA THR A 232 -13.62 13.75 -26.70
C THR A 232 -13.49 15.18 -27.22
N THR A 233 -12.29 15.77 -27.17
CA THR A 233 -12.05 17.11 -27.72
C THR A 233 -12.30 17.14 -29.22
N ARG A 234 -11.67 16.24 -29.99
CA ARG A 234 -11.85 16.19 -31.45
C ARG A 234 -13.28 15.87 -31.86
N PHE A 235 -13.98 15.05 -31.07
CA PHE A 235 -15.42 14.79 -31.27
C PHE A 235 -16.24 16.07 -31.09
N LYS A 236 -15.95 16.87 -30.06
CA LYS A 236 -16.64 18.16 -29.87
C LYS A 236 -16.33 19.12 -31.00
N ASP A 237 -15.08 19.18 -31.44
CA ASP A 237 -14.66 20.08 -32.51
C ASP A 237 -15.38 19.78 -33.82
N ILE A 238 -15.55 18.50 -34.19
CA ILE A 238 -16.28 18.13 -35.41
C ILE A 238 -17.79 18.47 -35.30
N LEU A 239 -18.39 18.28 -34.13
CA LEU A 239 -19.81 18.65 -33.93
C LEU A 239 -20.04 20.15 -33.98
N VAL A 240 -19.11 20.94 -33.44
CA VAL A 240 -19.15 22.40 -33.54
C VAL A 240 -19.01 22.83 -35.01
N LYS A 241 -18.11 22.20 -35.78
CA LYS A 241 -17.97 22.46 -37.23
C LYS A 241 -19.22 22.12 -38.02
N LYS A 242 -19.93 21.04 -37.68
CA LYS A 242 -21.24 20.69 -38.27
C LYS A 242 -22.39 21.60 -37.84
N GLY A 243 -22.17 22.54 -36.92
CA GLY A 243 -23.17 23.50 -36.48
C GLY A 243 -24.11 23.00 -35.37
N PHE A 244 -23.76 21.93 -34.64
CA PHE A 244 -24.53 21.53 -33.48
C PHE A 244 -24.41 22.57 -32.35
N PRO A 245 -25.51 22.98 -31.70
CA PRO A 245 -25.45 23.92 -30.59
C PRO A 245 -24.71 23.31 -29.40
N LYS A 246 -23.93 24.12 -28.68
CA LYS A 246 -23.06 23.68 -27.58
C LYS A 246 -23.81 22.88 -26.50
N ASP A 247 -25.09 23.18 -26.28
CA ASP A 247 -25.93 22.51 -25.27
C ASP A 247 -26.34 21.09 -25.64
N GLN A 248 -26.33 20.75 -26.94
CA GLN A 248 -26.68 19.41 -27.44
C GLN A 248 -25.45 18.50 -27.63
N ILE A 249 -24.25 19.06 -27.47
CA ILE A 249 -23.00 18.33 -27.56
C ILE A 249 -22.76 17.59 -26.24
N PRO A 250 -22.65 16.25 -26.27
CA PRO A 250 -22.51 15.49 -25.04
C PRO A 250 -21.14 15.76 -24.41
N LYS A 251 -21.12 15.85 -23.08
CA LYS A 251 -19.88 16.10 -22.33
C LYS A 251 -18.86 14.97 -22.50
N ASN A 252 -19.36 13.73 -22.61
CA ASN A 252 -18.59 12.49 -22.75
C ASN A 252 -19.14 11.65 -23.91
N ILE A 253 -18.28 10.88 -24.57
CA ILE A 253 -18.65 9.93 -25.62
C ILE A 253 -19.33 8.70 -25.00
N MET A 254 -20.52 8.34 -25.46
CA MET A 254 -21.26 7.14 -25.02
C MET A 254 -20.81 5.92 -25.84
N TRP A 255 -19.66 5.34 -25.47
CA TRP A 255 -19.07 4.20 -26.19
C TRP A 255 -19.94 2.94 -26.26
N SER A 256 -20.83 2.73 -25.28
CA SER A 256 -21.74 1.59 -25.26
C SER A 256 -22.86 1.67 -26.30
N ASP A 257 -23.12 2.88 -26.82
CA ASP A 257 -24.12 3.16 -27.84
C ASP A 257 -23.47 3.93 -29.00
N TYR A 258 -22.41 3.32 -29.53
CA TYR A 258 -21.64 3.93 -30.61
C TYR A 258 -22.47 4.05 -31.90
N GLU A 259 -23.29 3.05 -32.23
CA GLU A 259 -24.22 3.11 -33.36
C GLU A 259 -25.22 4.27 -33.20
N GLY A 260 -25.85 4.43 -32.04
CA GLY A 260 -26.76 5.54 -31.78
C GLY A 260 -26.07 6.90 -31.88
N LEU A 261 -24.80 7.00 -31.52
CA LEU A 261 -23.98 8.20 -31.70
C LEU A 261 -23.75 8.51 -33.19
N GLN A 262 -23.46 7.50 -34.01
CA GLN A 262 -23.34 7.66 -35.46
C GLN A 262 -24.65 8.12 -36.09
N THR A 263 -25.77 7.47 -35.75
CA THR A 263 -27.10 7.84 -36.28
C THR A 263 -27.51 9.26 -35.85
N LYS A 264 -27.20 9.66 -34.61
CA LYS A 264 -27.64 10.96 -34.08
C LYS A 264 -26.83 12.13 -34.63
N TYR A 265 -25.52 11.98 -34.78
CA TYR A 265 -24.62 13.09 -35.10
C TYR A 265 -24.00 13.01 -36.52
N GLY A 266 -24.12 11.87 -37.19
CA GLY A 266 -23.58 11.65 -38.52
C GLY A 266 -22.06 11.74 -38.57
N VAL A 267 -21.38 11.15 -37.58
CA VAL A 267 -19.91 11.13 -37.50
C VAL A 267 -19.42 9.73 -37.16
N LYS A 268 -18.32 9.32 -37.80
CA LYS A 268 -17.65 8.03 -37.57
C LYS A 268 -16.18 8.22 -37.20
N LEU A 269 -15.60 7.24 -36.51
CA LEU A 269 -14.16 7.14 -36.27
C LEU A 269 -13.56 6.31 -37.39
N GLU A 270 -12.64 6.88 -38.14
CA GLU A 270 -11.86 6.17 -39.16
C GLU A 270 -10.40 6.01 -38.71
N GLY A 271 -9.79 4.88 -39.09
CA GLY A 271 -8.39 4.56 -38.76
C GLY A 271 -8.19 3.92 -37.39
N TRP A 272 -9.20 3.20 -36.87
CA TRP A 272 -9.11 2.46 -35.61
C TRP A 272 -8.04 1.37 -35.69
N THR A 273 -7.10 1.37 -34.74
CA THR A 273 -5.88 0.55 -34.81
C THR A 273 -6.00 -0.83 -34.19
N GLU A 274 -7.06 -1.11 -33.42
CA GLU A 274 -7.18 -2.33 -32.63
C GLU A 274 -8.24 -3.27 -33.19
N GLU A 275 -7.94 -4.56 -33.16
CA GLU A 275 -8.84 -5.61 -33.62
C GLU A 275 -10.11 -5.70 -32.75
N GLY A 276 -11.24 -6.03 -33.38
CA GLY A 276 -12.54 -6.14 -32.71
C GLY A 276 -13.41 -4.88 -32.73
N GLY A 277 -13.04 -3.87 -33.53
CA GLY A 277 -13.87 -2.69 -33.78
C GLY A 277 -13.73 -1.59 -32.72
N VAL A 278 -14.47 -0.50 -32.93
CA VAL A 278 -14.45 0.69 -32.06
C VAL A 278 -15.02 0.33 -30.69
N ARG A 279 -14.20 0.46 -29.65
CA ARG A 279 -14.57 0.16 -28.26
C ARG A 279 -14.07 1.22 -27.29
N ASN A 280 -14.62 1.22 -26.08
CA ASN A 280 -14.22 2.18 -25.05
C ASN A 280 -12.73 2.02 -24.72
N PRO A 281 -11.92 3.10 -24.78
CA PRO A 281 -10.51 3.05 -24.37
C PRO A 281 -10.28 2.60 -22.91
N GLY A 282 -11.32 2.65 -22.08
CA GLY A 282 -11.28 2.13 -20.72
C GLY A 282 -11.19 0.61 -20.61
N GLU A 283 -11.62 -0.11 -21.64
CA GLU A 283 -11.71 -1.58 -21.61
C GLU A 283 -10.41 -2.28 -22.00
N PHE A 284 -9.46 -1.54 -22.58
CA PHE A 284 -8.14 -2.09 -22.86
C PHE A 284 -7.45 -2.55 -21.57
N ARG A 285 -6.83 -3.73 -21.65
CA ARG A 285 -6.01 -4.35 -20.60
C ARG A 285 -4.53 -4.28 -21.02
N GLY A 286 -3.89 -3.13 -20.79
CA GLY A 286 -2.47 -2.91 -21.09
C GLY A 286 -2.15 -1.57 -21.77
N CYS A 287 -0.90 -1.14 -21.64
CA CYS A 287 -0.44 0.15 -22.19
C CYS A 287 -0.25 0.12 -23.71
N ALA A 288 0.24 -0.99 -24.28
CA ALA A 288 0.58 -1.08 -25.70
C ALA A 288 -0.59 -0.71 -26.65
N PRO A 289 -1.83 -1.22 -26.46
CA PRO A 289 -2.97 -0.78 -27.26
C PRO A 289 -3.26 0.72 -27.17
N LEU A 290 -3.15 1.28 -25.96
CA LEU A 290 -3.40 2.71 -25.73
C LEU A 290 -2.31 3.60 -26.34
N GLU A 291 -1.07 3.14 -26.36
CA GLU A 291 0.05 3.86 -26.99
C GLU A 291 -0.08 3.89 -28.51
N ARG A 292 -0.48 2.76 -29.12
CA ARG A 292 -0.80 2.73 -30.56
C ARG A 292 -1.96 3.66 -30.89
N LEU A 293 -3.00 3.67 -30.06
CA LEU A 293 -4.15 4.56 -30.24
C LEU A 293 -3.78 6.03 -30.07
N LEU A 294 -2.92 6.35 -29.10
CA LEU A 294 -2.43 7.70 -28.88
C LEU A 294 -1.56 8.17 -30.05
N ALA A 295 -0.67 7.31 -30.55
CA ALA A 295 0.15 7.60 -31.73
C ALA A 295 -0.71 7.78 -33.00
N ALA A 296 -1.77 6.99 -33.17
CA ALA A 296 -2.71 7.17 -34.27
C ALA A 296 -3.54 8.47 -34.17
N LEU A 297 -3.79 8.96 -32.96
CA LEU A 297 -4.49 10.23 -32.73
C LEU A 297 -3.56 11.43 -32.92
N ASP A 298 -2.42 11.45 -32.25
CA ASP A 298 -1.60 12.65 -32.05
C ASP A 298 -0.18 12.51 -32.61
N GLY A 299 0.07 11.44 -33.38
CA GLY A 299 1.31 11.24 -34.08
C GLY A 299 1.48 12.22 -35.26
N PRO A 300 2.69 12.24 -35.86
CA PRO A 300 3.01 13.12 -36.99
C PRO A 300 2.11 12.88 -38.21
N GLU A 301 1.63 11.64 -38.39
CA GLU A 301 0.60 11.28 -39.37
C GLU A 301 -0.61 10.66 -38.65
N PRO A 302 -1.61 11.47 -38.24
CA PRO A 302 -2.73 10.97 -37.48
C PRO A 302 -3.67 10.14 -38.36
N SER A 303 -3.60 8.83 -38.22
CA SER A 303 -4.48 7.89 -38.92
C SER A 303 -5.87 7.82 -38.29
N LEU A 304 -6.00 8.05 -36.97
CA LEU A 304 -7.26 8.01 -36.24
C LEU A 304 -7.91 9.39 -36.17
N ARG A 305 -9.06 9.55 -36.82
CA ARG A 305 -9.80 10.82 -36.82
C ARG A 305 -11.31 10.61 -36.85
N TRP A 306 -12.02 11.61 -36.34
CA TRP A 306 -13.44 11.73 -36.57
C TRP A 306 -13.67 12.26 -37.99
N VAL A 307 -14.55 11.61 -38.72
CA VAL A 307 -14.92 11.95 -40.09
C VAL A 307 -16.43 12.13 -40.14
N GLU A 308 -16.87 13.14 -40.88
CA GLU A 308 -18.28 13.37 -41.14
C GLU A 308 -18.77 12.32 -42.14
N LEU A 309 -19.91 11.70 -41.84
CA LEU A 309 -20.58 10.83 -42.79
C LEU A 309 -21.20 11.69 -43.88
N ASP A 310 -21.17 11.18 -45.11
CA ASP A 310 -21.89 11.81 -46.20
C ASP A 310 -23.40 11.77 -45.92
N LYS A 311 -24.17 12.68 -46.53
CA LYS A 311 -25.61 12.79 -46.27
C LYS A 311 -26.35 11.49 -46.62
N ASP A 312 -25.98 10.88 -47.74
CA ASP A 312 -26.58 9.64 -48.22
C ASP A 312 -26.25 8.48 -47.26
N GLU A 313 -24.98 8.31 -46.88
CA GLU A 313 -24.55 7.31 -45.88
C GLU A 313 -25.26 7.51 -44.52
N TRP A 314 -25.44 8.77 -44.12
CA TRP A 314 -26.09 9.09 -42.85
C TRP A 314 -27.60 8.80 -42.87
N ASP A 315 -28.28 9.07 -43.98
CA ASP A 315 -29.70 8.80 -44.14
C ASP A 315 -29.98 7.30 -44.28
N GLU A 316 -29.11 6.54 -44.94
CA GLU A 316 -29.14 5.07 -44.93
C GLU A 316 -29.02 4.52 -43.49
N LEU A 317 -28.07 5.03 -42.70
CA LEU A 317 -27.92 4.62 -41.29
C LEU A 317 -29.14 4.97 -40.43
N LYS A 318 -29.83 6.09 -40.71
CA LYS A 318 -31.10 6.42 -40.05
C LYS A 318 -32.21 5.48 -40.47
N ALA A 319 -32.30 5.14 -41.75
CA ALA A 319 -33.30 4.21 -42.28
C ALA A 319 -33.12 2.81 -41.67
N ASP A 320 -31.89 2.32 -41.59
CA ASP A 320 -31.55 1.04 -40.95
C ASP A 320 -31.84 1.05 -39.45
N ALA A 321 -31.49 2.13 -38.74
CA ALA A 321 -31.82 2.28 -37.33
C ALA A 321 -33.35 2.31 -37.10
N HIS A 322 -34.09 3.00 -37.97
CA HIS A 322 -35.55 3.05 -37.92
C HIS A 322 -36.17 1.67 -38.20
N LYS A 323 -35.64 0.93 -39.18
CA LYS A 323 -36.05 -0.44 -39.48
C LYS A 323 -35.80 -1.38 -38.29
N LYS A 324 -34.62 -1.33 -37.68
CA LYS A 324 -34.30 -2.08 -36.45
C LYS A 324 -35.22 -1.73 -35.28
N LEU A 325 -35.68 -0.48 -35.18
CA LEU A 325 -36.60 -0.04 -34.12
C LEU A 325 -38.04 -0.54 -34.36
N LEU A 326 -38.46 -0.65 -35.62
CA LEU A 326 -39.75 -1.22 -36.01
C LEU A 326 -39.78 -2.76 -35.87
N GLU A 327 -38.70 -3.45 -36.23
CA GLU A 327 -38.55 -4.89 -36.09
C GLU A 327 -38.29 -5.31 -34.63
N GLY A 328 -37.57 -4.47 -33.88
CA GLY A 328 -37.23 -4.67 -32.47
C GLY A 328 -38.30 -4.13 -31.52
N GLY A 329 -39.48 -4.75 -31.51
CA GLY A 329 -40.52 -4.48 -30.51
C GLY A 329 -39.96 -4.55 -29.07
N LYS A 330 -39.89 -3.39 -28.40
CA LYS A 330 -39.55 -3.20 -26.98
C LYS A 330 -38.19 -3.82 -26.56
N THR A 331 -37.09 -3.12 -26.83
CA THR A 331 -35.89 -3.26 -25.99
C THR A 331 -36.23 -2.84 -24.57
N LYS A 332 -36.31 -3.83 -23.67
CA LYS A 332 -36.47 -3.63 -22.23
C LYS A 332 -35.39 -2.66 -21.75
N ARG A 333 -35.78 -1.41 -21.46
CA ARG A 333 -35.06 -0.55 -20.51
C ARG A 333 -34.97 -1.34 -19.21
N THR A 334 -33.86 -2.05 -19.01
CA THR A 334 -33.49 -2.56 -17.69
C THR A 334 -33.17 -1.32 -16.87
N LYS A 335 -34.17 -0.78 -16.16
CA LYS A 335 -33.93 0.12 -15.04
C LYS A 335 -33.07 -0.68 -14.06
N LYS A 336 -31.75 -0.44 -14.08
CA LYS A 336 -30.89 -0.74 -12.94
C LYS A 336 -31.46 0.05 -11.78
N LEU A 337 -32.25 -0.59 -10.93
CA LEU A 337 -32.48 -0.15 -9.57
C LEU A 337 -31.08 0.00 -8.96
N SER A 338 -30.58 1.23 -8.87
CA SER A 338 -29.42 1.51 -8.06
C SER A 338 -29.80 1.16 -6.64
N ALA A 339 -29.27 0.06 -6.11
CA ALA A 339 -29.24 -0.19 -4.68
C ALA A 339 -28.51 1.00 -4.05
N LYS A 340 -29.28 1.99 -3.57
CA LYS A 340 -28.77 3.06 -2.71
C LYS A 340 -28.29 2.40 -1.44
N LYS A 341 -26.97 2.23 -1.36
CA LYS A 341 -26.25 1.84 -0.16
C LYS A 341 -26.42 2.97 0.87
N GLY A 342 -27.17 2.69 1.95
CA GLY A 342 -27.07 3.34 3.26
C GLY A 342 -27.29 4.84 3.33
N GLY A 343 -28.53 5.32 3.13
CA GLY A 343 -28.96 6.60 3.70
C GLY A 343 -29.51 6.35 5.10
N ARG A 344 -28.87 6.92 6.13
CA ARG A 344 -29.40 6.98 7.49
C ARG A 344 -30.83 7.52 7.46
N ALA A 345 -31.75 6.83 8.13
CA ALA A 345 -33.11 7.31 8.33
C ALA A 345 -33.09 8.66 9.07
N PRO A 346 -33.86 9.67 8.62
CA PRO A 346 -34.09 10.87 9.41
C PRO A 346 -34.89 10.48 10.66
N VAL A 347 -34.32 10.78 11.82
CA VAL A 347 -35.01 10.73 13.12
C VAL A 347 -36.13 11.77 13.08
N SER A 348 -37.33 11.34 13.47
CA SER A 348 -38.55 12.14 13.52
C SER A 348 -38.36 13.40 14.37
N SER A 349 -38.83 14.52 13.84
CA SER A 349 -38.99 15.78 14.57
C SER A 349 -40.04 15.60 15.67
N GLU A 350 -39.62 15.88 16.90
CA GLU A 350 -40.49 15.97 18.05
C GLU A 350 -41.59 17.02 17.84
N PHE A 351 -42.73 16.65 18.38
CA PHE A 351 -44.00 17.35 18.43
C PHE A 351 -43.83 18.63 19.27
N VAL A 352 -44.09 19.80 18.69
CA VAL A 352 -44.31 21.04 19.47
C VAL A 352 -45.80 21.31 19.44
N GLU A 353 -46.47 20.99 20.54
CA GLU A 353 -47.86 21.37 20.78
C GLU A 353 -47.98 22.90 20.81
N SER A 354 -48.84 23.43 19.95
CA SER A 354 -49.34 24.78 20.09
C SER A 354 -50.30 24.82 21.28
N SER A 355 -49.93 25.51 22.35
CA SER A 355 -50.89 26.01 23.32
C SER A 355 -51.08 27.51 23.06
N SER A 356 -52.27 27.81 22.54
CA SER A 356 -52.90 29.12 22.54
C SER A 356 -53.84 29.18 23.75
N GLU A 357 -53.63 30.13 24.66
CA GLU A 357 -54.60 30.63 25.66
C GLU A 357 -53.99 31.95 26.20
N GLU A 358 -54.42 33.10 25.71
CA GLU A 358 -55.42 33.99 26.34
C GLU A 358 -55.07 34.44 27.77
N ASN A 359 -54.40 35.60 27.88
CA ASN A 359 -54.92 36.83 28.50
C ASN A 359 -53.95 38.00 28.35
#